data_AF-A0A7V4D749-F1
#
_entry.id   AF-A0A7V4D749-F1
#
_cell.length_a   1.000
_cell.length_b   1.000
_cell.length_c   1.000
_cell.angle_alpha   90.00
_cell.angle_beta   90.00
_cell.angle_gamma   90.00
#
_symmetry.space_group_name_H-M   'P 1'
#
loop_
_entity.id
_entity.type
_entity.pdbx_description
1 polymer ?
#
loop_
_entity_poly.entity_id
_entity_poly.type
_entity_poly.pdbx_seq_one_letter_code
_entity_poly.pdbx_strand_id
1 'polypeptide(L)'
;MKKTCAIIILIFCLSTAYAQDAVSEKFVSATQKASQSVVSIQVFVVEKGHYRKVGYASGTILSSKGYVVTNYHVVSKGTVYQINLADGTECEVESFSDGSTYRVDEKTDIALLKVRHPSGIPLQAIEVEDEKVYPGQWVLAIGNPFGLQQSVTG
;
A
#
# COMPACT_ATOMS: atom_id res chain seq x y z
N MET A 1 11.39 -17.51 51.90
CA MET A 1 10.20 -16.90 51.25
C MET A 1 10.52 -15.69 50.35
N LYS A 2 11.50 -14.82 50.68
CA LYS A 2 11.81 -13.64 49.85
C LYS A 2 12.49 -13.92 48.49
N LYS A 3 13.22 -15.04 48.34
CA LYS A 3 13.94 -15.38 47.10
C LYS A 3 13.05 -15.92 45.98
N THR A 4 11.93 -16.56 46.31
CA THR A 4 11.01 -17.17 45.34
C THR A 4 10.18 -16.12 44.60
N CYS A 5 9.85 -14.99 45.24
CA CYS A 5 9.07 -13.91 44.64
C CYS A 5 9.85 -13.12 43.58
N ALA A 6 11.14 -12.84 43.82
CA ALA A 6 11.98 -12.09 42.88
C ALA A 6 12.25 -12.83 41.56
N ILE A 7 12.36 -14.16 41.62
CA ILE A 7 12.56 -15.02 40.43
C ILE A 7 11.28 -15.06 39.57
N ILE A 8 10.10 -15.12 40.20
CA ILE A 8 8.81 -15.12 39.48
C ILE A 8 8.57 -13.78 38.78
N ILE A 9 8.90 -12.65 39.43
CA ILE A 9 8.76 -11.31 38.82
C ILE A 9 9.73 -11.14 37.64
N LEU A 10 10.96 -11.63 37.75
CA LEU A 10 11.95 -11.54 36.67
C LEU A 10 11.57 -12.41 35.46
N ILE A 11 11.06 -13.63 35.69
CA ILE A 11 10.57 -14.52 34.62
C ILE A 11 9.36 -13.92 33.91
N PHE A 12 8.42 -13.32 34.66
CA PHE A 12 7.25 -12.67 34.08
C PHE A 12 7.60 -11.42 33.29
N CYS A 13 8.62 -10.66 33.70
CA CYS A 13 9.10 -9.47 33.00
C CYS A 13 9.85 -9.83 31.70
N LEU A 14 10.68 -10.89 31.72
CA LEU A 14 11.34 -11.38 30.51
C LEU A 14 10.34 -11.95 29.50
N SER A 15 9.34 -12.73 29.93
CA SER A 15 8.33 -13.27 29.02
C SER A 15 7.47 -12.19 28.37
N THR A 16 7.14 -11.10 29.09
CA THR A 16 6.44 -9.95 28.52
C THR A 16 7.30 -9.17 27.53
N ALA A 17 8.60 -9.02 27.76
CA ALA A 17 9.52 -8.41 26.81
C ALA A 17 9.66 -9.25 25.53
N TYR A 18 9.89 -10.56 25.65
CA TYR A 18 9.94 -11.48 24.51
C TYR A 18 8.61 -11.51 23.71
N ALA A 19 7.47 -11.40 24.38
CA ALA A 19 6.17 -11.35 23.72
C ALA A 19 5.96 -10.03 22.95
N GLN A 20 6.43 -8.90 23.50
CA GLN A 20 6.39 -7.59 22.84
C GLN A 20 7.28 -7.57 21.58
N ASP A 21 8.46 -8.19 21.66
CA ASP A 21 9.42 -8.29 20.55
C ASP A 21 8.87 -9.18 19.43
N ALA A 22 8.29 -10.34 19.77
CA ALA A 22 7.73 -11.27 18.79
C ALA A 22 6.50 -10.72 18.05
N VAL A 23 5.68 -9.90 18.72
CA VAL A 23 4.56 -9.20 18.06
C VAL A 23 5.11 -8.14 17.11
N SER A 24 6.07 -7.34 17.57
CA SER A 24 6.70 -6.29 16.75
C SER A 24 7.36 -6.86 15.48
N GLU A 25 8.05 -8.00 15.58
CA GLU A 25 8.64 -8.68 14.42
C GLU A 25 7.59 -9.08 13.36
N LYS A 26 6.42 -9.58 13.79
CA LYS A 26 5.33 -9.94 12.87
C LYS A 26 4.78 -8.71 12.16
N PHE A 27 4.59 -7.60 12.87
CA PHE A 27 4.15 -6.33 12.26
C PHE A 27 5.18 -5.79 11.28
N VAL A 28 6.47 -5.82 11.63
CA VAL A 28 7.56 -5.38 10.74
C VAL A 28 7.58 -6.23 9.48
N SER A 29 7.48 -7.56 9.60
CA SER A 29 7.48 -8.46 8.45
C SER A 29 6.27 -8.25 7.54
N ALA A 30 5.07 -8.13 8.13
CA ALA A 30 3.84 -7.85 7.38
C ALA A 30 3.92 -6.50 6.67
N THR A 31 4.41 -5.46 7.36
CA THR A 31 4.61 -4.14 6.77
C THR A 31 5.57 -4.23 5.60
N GLN A 32 6.75 -4.83 5.77
CA GLN A 32 7.78 -4.89 4.75
C GLN A 32 7.32 -5.62 3.48
N LYS A 33 6.50 -6.67 3.61
CA LYS A 33 5.92 -7.39 2.47
C LYS A 33 4.82 -6.58 1.79
N ALA A 34 3.83 -6.12 2.55
CA ALA A 34 2.67 -5.44 1.99
C ALA A 34 3.07 -4.10 1.36
N SER A 35 4.03 -3.40 1.96
CA SER A 35 4.44 -2.08 1.51
C SER A 35 5.14 -2.08 0.15
N GLN A 36 5.79 -3.18 -0.24
CA GLN A 36 6.32 -3.36 -1.61
C GLN A 36 5.24 -3.34 -2.69
N SER A 37 4.02 -3.69 -2.33
CA SER A 37 2.86 -3.68 -3.24
C SER A 37 2.12 -2.34 -3.25
N VAL A 38 2.46 -1.41 -2.36
CA VAL A 38 1.84 -0.09 -2.23
C VAL A 38 2.61 0.95 -3.04
N VAL A 39 1.90 1.65 -3.92
CA VAL A 39 2.45 2.64 -4.83
C VAL A 39 1.96 4.05 -4.50
N SER A 40 2.75 5.05 -4.89
CA SER A 40 2.33 6.45 -4.89
C SER A 40 1.72 6.79 -6.25
N ILE A 41 0.59 7.50 -6.24
CA ILE A 41 -0.11 7.97 -7.43
C ILE A 41 -0.07 9.49 -7.42
N GLN A 42 0.60 10.06 -8.41
CA GLN A 42 0.56 11.50 -8.66
C GLN A 42 -0.48 11.77 -9.75
N VAL A 43 -1.40 12.70 -9.46
CA VAL A 43 -2.51 13.03 -10.34
C VAL A 43 -2.24 14.37 -11.01
N PHE A 44 -2.37 14.44 -12.33
CA PHE A 44 -2.14 15.62 -13.13
C PHE A 44 -3.36 15.98 -13.98
N VAL A 45 -3.55 17.28 -14.18
CA VAL A 45 -4.48 17.84 -15.17
C VAL A 45 -3.65 18.52 -16.25
N VAL A 46 -4.05 18.36 -17.50
CA VAL A 46 -3.44 19.05 -18.64
C VAL A 46 -4.19 20.36 -18.90
N GLU A 47 -3.54 21.49 -18.62
CA GLU A 47 -4.10 22.84 -18.84
C GLU A 47 -3.18 23.62 -19.79
N LYS A 48 -3.72 24.08 -20.93
CA LYS A 48 -2.97 24.86 -21.94
C LYS A 48 -1.66 24.18 -22.41
N GLY A 49 -1.63 22.85 -22.44
CA GLY A 49 -0.45 22.07 -22.83
C GLY A 49 0.58 21.85 -21.71
N HIS A 50 0.32 22.35 -20.49
CA HIS A 50 1.16 22.12 -19.33
C HIS A 50 0.53 21.09 -18.39
N TYR A 51 1.37 20.21 -17.85
CA TYR A 51 0.98 19.28 -16.80
C TYR A 51 1.01 20.01 -15.46
N ARG A 52 -0.15 20.14 -14.81
CA ARG A 52 -0.26 20.66 -13.46
C ARG A 52 -0.60 19.52 -12.52
N LYS A 53 0.25 19.29 -11.53
CA LYS A 53 -0.04 18.32 -10.46
C LYS A 53 -1.19 18.84 -9.60
N VAL A 54 -2.17 17.99 -9.35
CA VAL A 54 -3.40 18.35 -8.62
C VAL A 54 -3.65 17.50 -7.40
N GLY A 55 -2.94 16.38 -7.25
CA GLY A 55 -3.15 15.50 -6.12
C GLY A 55 -2.09 14.41 -5.98
N TYR A 56 -2.11 13.82 -4.80
CA TYR A 56 -1.32 12.67 -4.38
C TYR A 56 -2.28 11.64 -3.78
N ALA A 57 -2.02 10.37 -4.04
CA ALA A 57 -2.79 9.26 -3.52
C ALA A 57 -1.94 8.00 -3.42
N SER A 58 -2.52 6.95 -2.86
CA SER A 58 -1.91 5.63 -2.83
C SER A 58 -2.68 4.68 -3.74
N GLY A 59 -2.02 3.61 -4.17
CA GLY A 59 -2.66 2.46 -4.78
C GLY A 59 -1.98 1.17 -4.36
N THR A 60 -2.57 0.05 -4.73
CA THR A 60 -2.02 -1.27 -4.45
C THR A 60 -1.95 -2.11 -5.72
N ILE A 61 -0.80 -2.72 -5.99
CA ILE A 61 -0.60 -3.63 -7.11
C ILE A 61 -1.34 -4.94 -6.83
N LEU A 62 -2.27 -5.32 -7.70
CA LEU A 62 -3.08 -6.54 -7.59
C LEU A 62 -2.50 -7.73 -8.36
N SER A 63 -1.61 -7.47 -9.32
CA SER A 63 -1.07 -8.53 -10.19
C SER A 63 0.26 -8.11 -10.78
N SER A 64 1.14 -9.09 -11.03
CA SER A 64 2.38 -8.93 -11.79
C SER A 64 2.15 -8.41 -13.21
N LYS A 65 0.92 -8.48 -13.73
CA LYS A 65 0.53 -7.83 -14.99
C LYS A 65 0.50 -6.31 -14.90
N GLY A 66 0.56 -5.72 -13.70
CA GLY A 66 0.58 -4.28 -13.46
C GLY A 66 -0.77 -3.63 -13.22
N TYR A 67 -1.76 -4.40 -12.76
CA TYR A 67 -3.03 -3.81 -12.31
C TYR A 67 -2.85 -3.15 -10.95
N VAL A 68 -3.27 -1.89 -10.83
CA VAL A 68 -3.20 -1.11 -9.58
C VAL A 68 -4.60 -0.66 -9.21
N VAL A 69 -5.05 -0.99 -8.00
CA VAL A 69 -6.32 -0.49 -7.45
C VAL A 69 -6.10 0.78 -6.64
N THR A 70 -7.05 1.70 -6.72
CA THR A 70 -7.12 2.94 -5.95
C THR A 70 -8.57 3.39 -5.82
N ASN A 71 -8.81 4.62 -5.36
CA ASN A 71 -10.15 5.18 -5.27
C ASN A 71 -10.60 5.89 -6.55
N TYR A 72 -11.90 5.85 -6.82
CA TYR A 72 -12.48 6.59 -7.94
C TYR A 72 -12.31 8.10 -7.77
N HIS A 73 -12.53 8.62 -6.57
CA HIS A 73 -12.37 10.05 -6.27
C HIS A 73 -10.93 10.55 -6.46
N VAL A 74 -9.93 9.66 -6.50
CA VAL A 74 -8.54 10.00 -6.81
C VAL A 74 -8.38 10.21 -8.30
N VAL A 75 -8.84 9.25 -9.11
CA VAL A 75 -8.66 9.32 -10.57
C VAL A 75 -9.57 10.38 -11.19
N SER A 76 -10.77 10.61 -10.67
CA SER A 76 -11.68 11.63 -11.22
C SER A 76 -11.16 13.08 -11.13
N LYS A 77 -10.11 13.33 -10.34
CA LYS A 77 -9.48 14.65 -10.20
C LYS A 77 -8.51 15.01 -11.34
N GLY A 78 -8.09 14.04 -12.15
CA GLY A 78 -7.06 14.24 -13.17
C GLY A 78 -7.34 13.55 -14.49
N THR A 79 -6.41 13.75 -15.42
CA THR A 79 -6.42 13.12 -16.74
C THR A 79 -5.16 12.33 -17.01
N VAL A 80 -4.09 12.58 -16.27
CA VAL A 80 -2.79 11.90 -16.42
C VAL A 80 -2.29 11.48 -15.04
N TYR A 81 -1.69 10.28 -14.98
CA TYR A 81 -1.25 9.66 -13.74
C TYR A 81 0.17 9.17 -13.87
N GLN A 82 0.96 9.41 -12.83
CA GLN A 82 2.29 8.85 -12.67
C GLN A 82 2.30 7.96 -11.44
N ILE A 83 2.79 6.73 -11.61
CA ILE A 83 2.84 5.73 -10.56
C ILE A 83 4.28 5.59 -10.10
N ASN A 84 4.55 5.76 -8.81
CA ASN A 84 5.89 5.53 -8.26
C ASN A 84 5.87 4.28 -7.39
N LEU A 85 6.71 3.31 -7.76
CA LEU A 85 6.88 2.07 -7.02
C LEU A 85 7.60 2.33 -5.69
N ALA A 86 7.60 1.33 -4.80
CA ALA A 86 8.23 1.43 -3.48
C ALA A 86 9.75 1.67 -3.54
N ASP A 87 10.41 1.30 -4.64
CA ASP A 87 11.84 1.54 -4.89
C ASP A 87 12.13 2.93 -5.50
N GLY A 88 11.10 3.74 -5.74
CA GLY A 88 11.20 5.05 -6.37
C GLY A 88 11.12 5.04 -7.89
N THR A 89 10.98 3.87 -8.53
CA THR A 89 10.80 3.77 -9.99
C THR A 89 9.50 4.45 -10.42
N GLU A 90 9.61 5.41 -11.33
CA GLU A 90 8.46 6.07 -11.95
C GLU A 90 7.94 5.26 -13.14
N CYS A 91 6.63 5.06 -13.20
CA CYS A 91 5.95 4.30 -14.23
C CYS A 91 4.78 5.10 -14.81
N GLU A 92 4.56 4.96 -16.11
CA GLU A 92 3.41 5.52 -16.80
C GLU A 92 2.19 4.58 -16.71
N VAL A 93 0.99 5.16 -16.82
CA VAL A 93 -0.25 4.40 -16.95
C VAL A 93 -0.49 4.06 -18.42
N GLU A 94 -0.78 2.79 -18.67
CA GLU A 94 -1.20 2.22 -19.94
C GLU A 94 -2.73 2.35 -20.09
N SER A 95 -3.19 2.73 -21.27
CA SER A 95 -4.63 2.71 -21.58
C SER A 95 -5.16 1.28 -21.69
N PHE A 96 -6.40 1.09 -21.28
CA PHE A 96 -7.11 -0.16 -21.49
C PHE A 96 -7.59 -0.29 -22.95
N SER A 97 -8.13 -1.46 -23.31
CA SER A 97 -8.51 -1.82 -24.68
C SER A 97 -9.61 -0.95 -25.31
N ASP A 98 -10.40 -0.24 -24.50
CA ASP A 98 -11.43 0.72 -24.94
C ASP A 98 -10.90 2.17 -25.04
N GLY A 99 -9.59 2.35 -24.83
CA GLY A 99 -8.92 3.65 -24.87
C GLY A 99 -8.98 4.44 -23.55
N SER A 100 -9.69 3.97 -22.53
CA SER A 100 -9.74 4.68 -21.24
C SER A 100 -8.44 4.48 -20.46
N THR A 101 -8.08 5.46 -19.62
CA THR A 101 -6.89 5.38 -18.74
C THR A 101 -7.15 4.55 -17.48
N TYR A 102 -8.42 4.40 -17.09
CA TYR A 102 -8.82 3.68 -15.89
C TYR A 102 -10.18 2.98 -16.08
N ARG A 103 -10.44 1.95 -15.26
CA ARG A 103 -11.78 1.35 -15.06
C ARG A 103 -12.29 1.78 -13.69
N VAL A 104 -13.61 1.91 -13.52
CA VAL A 104 -14.20 2.37 -12.24
C VAL A 104 -15.44 1.59 -11.86
N ASP A 105 -15.69 1.52 -10.56
CA ASP A 105 -17.01 1.36 -9.97
C ASP A 105 -17.25 2.56 -9.04
N GLU A 106 -18.06 3.52 -9.51
CA GLU A 106 -18.33 4.75 -8.78
C GLU A 106 -19.09 4.51 -7.48
N LYS A 107 -19.91 3.43 -7.40
CA LYS A 107 -20.73 3.15 -6.22
C LYS A 107 -19.89 2.72 -5.03
N THR A 108 -18.77 2.04 -5.28
CA THR A 108 -17.85 1.54 -4.26
C THR A 108 -16.62 2.43 -4.11
N ASP A 109 -16.53 3.53 -4.85
CA ASP A 109 -15.37 4.43 -4.92
C ASP A 109 -14.07 3.69 -5.29
N ILE A 110 -14.15 2.72 -6.21
CA ILE A 110 -13.01 1.90 -6.66
C ILE A 110 -12.61 2.30 -8.09
N ALA A 111 -11.31 2.41 -8.33
CA ALA A 111 -10.73 2.55 -9.65
C ALA A 111 -9.56 1.60 -9.87
N LEU A 112 -9.40 1.17 -11.12
CA LEU A 112 -8.31 0.32 -11.57
C LEU A 112 -7.50 1.05 -12.63
N LEU A 113 -6.19 1.16 -12.39
CA LEU A 113 -5.19 1.65 -13.32
C LEU A 113 -4.37 0.47 -13.84
N LYS A 114 -3.80 0.62 -15.03
CA LYS A 114 -2.86 -0.35 -15.58
C LYS A 114 -1.50 0.32 -15.72
N VAL A 115 -0.50 -0.19 -15.04
CA VAL A 115 0.88 0.30 -15.16
C VAL A 115 1.51 -0.30 -16.41
N ARG A 116 2.19 0.54 -17.20
CA ARG A 116 3.09 0.09 -18.26
C ARG A 116 4.28 -0.57 -17.59
N HIS A 117 4.41 -1.89 -17.78
CA HIS A 117 5.44 -2.68 -17.11
C HIS A 117 6.84 -2.13 -17.47
N PRO A 118 7.64 -1.64 -16.49
CA PRO A 118 9.01 -1.25 -16.76
C PRO A 118 9.81 -2.50 -17.12
N SER A 119 10.57 -2.46 -18.21
CA SER A 119 11.37 -3.62 -18.63
C SER A 119 12.33 -4.05 -17.52
N GLY A 120 12.21 -5.30 -17.07
CA GLY A 120 13.11 -5.89 -16.08
C GLY A 120 12.83 -5.58 -14.62
N ILE A 121 11.77 -4.82 -14.28
CA ILE A 121 11.41 -4.53 -12.88
C ILE A 121 10.19 -5.36 -12.49
N PRO A 122 10.31 -6.31 -11.55
CA PRO A 122 9.18 -7.12 -11.11
C PRO A 122 8.19 -6.26 -10.32
N LEU A 123 6.91 -6.38 -10.65
CA LEU A 123 5.82 -5.77 -9.89
C LEU A 123 5.40 -6.73 -8.77
N GLN A 124 5.57 -6.31 -7.52
CA GLN A 124 5.14 -7.07 -6.35
C GLN A 124 3.63 -6.90 -6.17
N ALA A 125 2.87 -7.98 -6.42
CA ALA A 125 1.43 -7.99 -6.16
C ALA A 125 1.17 -8.26 -4.68
N ILE A 126 0.12 -7.62 -4.15
CA ILE A 126 -0.36 -7.90 -2.79
C ILE A 126 -0.88 -9.34 -2.73
N GLU A 127 -0.52 -10.05 -1.66
CA GLU A 127 -1.11 -11.34 -1.35
C GLU A 127 -2.51 -11.10 -0.78
N VAL A 128 -3.53 -11.69 -1.41
CA VAL A 128 -4.91 -11.61 -0.96
C VAL A 128 -5.34 -13.00 -0.54
N GLU A 129 -5.80 -13.12 0.70
CA GLU A 129 -6.38 -14.35 1.24
C GLU A 129 -7.90 -14.24 1.26
N ASP A 130 -8.59 -15.34 1.00
CA ASP A 130 -10.06 -15.43 1.06
C ASP A 130 -10.55 -15.76 2.48
N GLU A 131 -9.82 -15.28 3.49
CA GLU A 131 -10.17 -15.50 4.89
C GLU A 131 -11.20 -14.47 5.38
N LYS A 132 -12.12 -14.93 6.23
CA LYS A 132 -13.08 -14.04 6.89
C LYS A 132 -12.34 -13.17 7.90
N VAL A 133 -12.57 -11.86 7.82
CA VAL A 133 -12.14 -10.89 8.83
C VAL A 133 -13.13 -10.92 10.01
N TYR A 134 -12.61 -10.94 11.24
CA TYR A 134 -13.39 -10.97 12.47
C TYR A 134 -13.19 -9.69 13.29
N PRO A 135 -14.22 -9.18 13.98
CA PRO A 135 -14.07 -8.06 14.90
C PRO A 135 -13.01 -8.33 15.98
N GLY A 136 -12.14 -7.35 16.21
CA GLY A 136 -11.03 -7.46 17.17
C GLY A 136 -9.71 -7.96 16.56
N GLN A 137 -9.68 -8.29 15.27
CA GLN A 137 -8.42 -8.47 14.56
C GLN A 137 -7.69 -7.15 14.39
N TRP A 138 -6.37 -7.19 14.56
CA TRP A 138 -5.50 -6.06 14.28
C TRP A 138 -5.42 -5.82 12.78
N VAL A 139 -5.47 -4.55 12.37
CA VAL A 139 -5.34 -4.14 10.98
C VAL A 139 -4.18 -3.18 10.85
N LEU A 140 -3.56 -3.19 9.68
CA LEU A 140 -2.50 -2.26 9.33
C LEU A 140 -2.91 -1.51 8.07
N ALA A 141 -3.02 -0.19 8.17
CA ALA A 141 -3.20 0.65 7.00
C ALA A 141 -1.84 1.16 6.54
N ILE A 142 -1.50 0.85 5.28
CA ILE A 142 -0.27 1.29 4.63
C ILE A 142 -0.64 2.20 3.45
N GLY A 143 -0.07 3.40 3.44
CA GLY A 143 -0.21 4.35 2.34
C GLY A 143 1.13 4.96 1.92
N ASN A 144 1.23 5.36 0.67
CA ASN A 144 2.35 6.12 0.12
C ASN A 144 1.88 7.33 -0.71
N PRO A 145 1.13 8.29 -0.15
CA PRO A 145 0.63 9.41 -0.92
C PRO A 145 1.76 10.30 -1.47
N PHE A 146 2.80 10.58 -0.68
CA PHE A 146 3.81 11.58 -1.04
C PHE A 146 5.08 11.05 -1.72
N GLY A 147 5.21 9.72 -1.90
CA GLY A 147 6.48 9.13 -2.36
C GLY A 147 7.62 9.24 -1.33
N LEU A 148 7.37 9.85 -0.17
CA LEU A 148 8.23 9.89 1.00
C LEU A 148 7.78 8.76 1.92
N GLN A 149 8.72 7.88 2.31
CA GLN A 149 8.61 6.72 3.22
C GLN A 149 7.19 6.43 3.77
N GLN A 150 6.69 5.26 3.36
CA GLN A 150 5.38 4.66 3.68
C GLN A 150 4.86 5.02 5.08
N SER A 151 3.66 5.60 5.12
CA SER A 151 2.98 5.89 6.39
C SER A 151 2.21 4.66 6.86
N VAL A 152 2.50 4.25 8.09
CA VAL A 152 1.83 3.14 8.77
C VAL A 152 0.93 3.72 9.85
N THR A 153 -0.36 3.39 9.82
CA THR A 153 -1.30 3.70 10.90
C THR A 153 -1.96 2.41 11.37
N GLY A 154 -1.94 2.19 12.69
CA GLY A 154 -2.58 1.04 13.36
C GLY A 154 -3.70 1.48 14.29
#